data_AF-A0A3G6YNP0-F1
#
_entry.id   AF-A0A3G6YNP0-F1
#
_cell.length_a   1.000
_cell.length_b   1.000
_cell.length_c   1.000
_cell.angle_alpha   90.00
_cell.angle_beta   90.00
_cell.angle_gamma   90.00
#
_symmetry.space_group_name_H-M   'P 1'
#
loop_
_entity.id
_entity.type
_entity.pdbx_description
1 polymer ?
#
loop_
_entity_poly.entity_id
_entity_poly.type
_entity_poly.pdbx_seq_one_letter_code
_entity_poly.pdbx_strand_id
1 'polypeptide(L)' 'MKKLSVKLNQTQWFILLWLAGFLALGVIAGLFKVILIYAAPYLK' A
#
# COMPACT_ATOMS: atom_id res chain seq x y z
N MET A 1 25.91 -0.39 -19.73
CA MET A 1 24.90 -0.54 -18.66
C MET A 1 24.68 -2.04 -18.42
N LYS A 2 25.13 -2.60 -17.30
CA LYS A 2 24.89 -4.03 -16.99
C LYS A 2 23.42 -4.21 -16.62
N LYS A 3 22.62 -4.76 -17.52
CA LYS A 3 21.23 -5.12 -17.28
C LYS A 3 21.23 -6.36 -16.38
N LEU A 4 21.34 -6.15 -15.06
CA LEU A 4 21.15 -7.19 -14.05
C LEU A 4 19.68 -7.57 -14.08
N SER A 5 19.32 -8.53 -14.94
CA SER A 5 18.00 -9.16 -14.92
C SER A 5 17.95 -10.04 -13.68
N VAL A 6 17.68 -9.41 -12.53
CA VAL A 6 17.45 -10.10 -11.26
C VAL A 6 16.20 -10.96 -11.47
N LYS A 7 16.42 -12.24 -11.74
CA LYS A 7 15.36 -13.24 -11.87
C LYS A 7 14.81 -13.45 -10.46
N LEU A 8 13.94 -12.55 -10.02
CA LEU A 8 13.33 -12.59 -8.70
C LEU A 8 12.61 -13.93 -8.57
N ASN A 9 12.97 -14.69 -7.55
CA ASN A 9 12.37 -15.99 -7.28
C ASN A 9 10.85 -15.80 -7.06
N GLN A 10 10.03 -16.79 -7.41
CA GLN A 10 8.57 -16.69 -7.36
C GLN A 10 8.07 -16.27 -5.97
N THR A 11 8.74 -16.74 -4.92
CA THR A 11 8.48 -16.35 -3.53
C THR A 11 8.81 -14.88 -3.25
N GLN A 12 9.87 -14.33 -3.83
CA GLN A 12 10.24 -12.91 -3.67
C GLN A 12 9.22 -12.00 -4.35
N TRP A 13 8.72 -12.39 -5.53
CA TRP A 13 7.63 -11.69 -6.20
C TRP A 13 6.36 -11.71 -5.34
N PHE A 14 6.00 -12.87 -4.79
CA PHE A 14 4.85 -12.99 -3.88
C PHE A 14 4.98 -12.07 -2.66
N ILE A 15 6.15 -12.04 -2.00
CA ILE A 15 6.41 -11.18 -0.85
C ILE A 15 6.31 -9.70 -1.24
N LEU A 16 6.84 -9.32 -2.40
CA LEU A 16 6.77 -7.94 -2.88
C LEU A 16 5.33 -7.50 -3.16
N LEU A 17 4.54 -8.35 -3.84
CA LEU A 17 3.11 -8.14 -4.08
C LEU A 17 2.32 -8.08 -2.77
N TRP A 18 2.66 -8.93 -1.81
CA TRP A 18 1.99 -8.98 -0.52
C TRP A 18 2.27 -7.73 0.32
N LEU A 19 3.54 -7.30 0.41
CA LEU A 19 3.91 -6.05 1.07
C LEU A 19 3.29 -4.83 0.39
N ALA A 20 3.30 -4.78 -0.94
CA ALA A 20 2.66 -3.70 -1.69
C ALA A 20 1.14 -3.66 -1.42
N GLY A 21 0.47 -4.82 -1.38
CA GLY A 21 -0.94 -4.93 -1.05
C GLY A 21 -1.25 -4.47 0.39
N PHE A 22 -0.44 -4.91 1.36
CA PHE A 22 -0.60 -4.49 2.75
C PHE A 22 -0.39 -2.98 2.92
N LEU A 23 0.62 -2.42 2.26
CA LEU A 23 0.88 -0.98 2.26
C LEU A 23 -0.30 -0.21 1.65
N ALA A 24 -0.85 -0.69 0.53
CA ALA A 24 -2.00 -0.08 -0.13
C ALA A 24 -3.23 -0.06 0.79
N LEU A 25 -3.50 -1.15 1.51
CA LEU A 25 -4.57 -1.20 2.51
C LEU A 25 -4.35 -0.18 3.64
N GLY A 26 -3.11 -0.06 4.14
CA GLY A 26 -2.76 0.95 5.14
C GLY A 26 -2.98 2.38 4.66
N VAL A 27 -2.60 2.68 3.40
CA VAL A 27 -2.85 3.99 2.78
C VAL A 27 -4.34 4.28 2.68
N ILE A 28 -5.13 3.30 2.21
CA ILE A 28 -6.58 3.44 2.08
C ILE A 28 -7.22 3.69 3.45
N ALA A 29 -6.84 2.91 4.48
CA ALA A 29 -7.34 3.10 5.84
C ALA A 29 -6.99 4.49 6.41
N GLY A 30 -5.74 4.96 6.19
CA GLY A 30 -5.33 6.30 6.56
C GLY A 30 -6.16 7.38 5.85
N LEU A 31 -6.43 7.18 4.56
CA LEU A 31 -7.20 8.10 3.74
C LEU A 31 -8.66 8.21 4.24
N PHE A 32 -9.30 7.08 4.56
CA PHE A 32 -10.61 7.07 5.21
C PHE A 32 -10.59 7.77 6.57
N LYS A 33 -9.56 7.55 7.39
CA LYS A 33 -9.43 8.19 8.71
C LYS A 33 -9.31 9.71 8.59
N VAL A 34 -8.58 10.20 7.59
CA VAL A 34 -8.49 11.65 7.30
C VAL A 34 -9.85 12.19 6.87
N ILE A 35 -10.53 11.53 5.93
CA ILE A 35 -11.88 11.92 5.47
C ILE A 35 -12.85 11.98 6.65
N LEU A 36 -12.84 10.99 7.55
CA LEU A 36 -13.71 10.96 8.72
C LEU A 36 -13.42 12.10 9.70
N ILE A 37 -12.15 12.47 9.90
CA ILE A 37 -11.79 13.63 10.74
C ILE A 37 -12.32 14.93 10.13
N TYR A 38 -12.19 15.09 8.80
CA TYR A 38 -12.72 16.26 8.11
C TYR A 38 -14.26 16.27 8.07
N ALA A 39 -14.90 15.12 8.01
CA ALA A 39 -16.37 15.00 8.02
C ALA A 39 -16.98 15.14 9.43
N ALA A 40 -16.26 14.76 10.49
CA ALA A 40 -16.70 14.85 11.88
C ALA A 40 -17.27 16.21 12.32
N PRO A 41 -16.70 17.38 11.94
CA PRO A 41 -17.29 18.67 12.29
C PRO A 41 -18.61 18.98 11.58
N TYR A 42 -18.92 18.33 10.45
CA TYR A 42 -20.15 18.53 9.68
C TYR A 42 -21.29 17.56 10.08
N LEU A 43 -21.00 16.61 10.98
CA LEU A 43 -21.96 15.65 11.53
C LEU A 43 -22.56 16.11 12.87
N LYS A 44 -22.30 17.36 13.28
CA LYS A 44 -22.90 18.01 14.45
C LYS A 44 -24.24 18.67 14.11
#